data_AF-A0A067REG4-F1
#
_entry.id   AF-A0A067REG4-F1
#
_cell.length_a   1.000
_cell.length_b   1.000
_cell.length_c   1.000
_cell.angle_alpha   90.00
_cell.angle_beta   90.00
_cell.angle_gamma   90.00
#
_symmetry.space_group_name_H-M   'P 1'
#
loop_
_entity.id
_entity.type
_entity.pdbx_description
1 polymer ?
#
loop_
_entity_poly.entity_id
_entity_poly.type
_entity_poly.pdbx_seq_one_letter_code
_entity_poly.pdbx_strand_id
1 'polypeptide(L)'
;MQSVWKSNSFSPNIKLRIFNTNVKSVLLYGCETWKVTKELMQKLQSYINRCIRFLLKIRWPENISNEKLGRITHQTKIQQIKERKWKWLGHTLRKEDESISKQVLDWNPQGARKRGRPSITWRRSIEKEARSQGKSLKEIKALGNNRVRWRIFISALCSQEE
;
A
#
# COMPACT_ATOMS: atom_id res chain seq x y z
N MET A 1 22.49 -12.35 6.55
CA MET A 1 21.24 -11.96 7.23
C MET A 1 20.69 -12.97 8.24
N GLN A 2 20.94 -14.30 8.14
CA GLN A 2 20.38 -15.26 9.11
C GLN A 2 20.86 -15.04 10.56
N SER A 3 22.09 -14.53 10.76
CA SER A 3 22.66 -14.29 12.10
C SER A 3 21.88 -13.24 12.90
N VAL A 4 21.51 -12.13 12.26
CA VAL A 4 20.79 -11.01 12.89
C VAL A 4 19.43 -11.46 13.42
N TRP A 5 18.68 -12.23 12.63
CA TRP A 5 17.35 -12.67 13.02
C TRP A 5 17.36 -13.72 14.14
N LYS A 6 18.34 -14.63 14.11
CA LYS A 6 18.49 -15.72 15.09
C LYS A 6 19.09 -15.24 16.42
N SER A 7 20.02 -14.28 16.39
CA SER A 7 20.74 -13.77 17.57
C SER A 7 19.82 -13.18 18.65
N ASN A 8 20.17 -13.38 19.93
CA ASN A 8 19.48 -12.77 21.08
C ASN A 8 20.06 -11.40 21.46
N SER A 9 21.16 -10.98 20.84
CA SER A 9 21.84 -9.72 21.15
C SER A 9 21.04 -8.48 20.79
N PHE A 10 20.08 -8.57 19.86
CA PHE A 10 19.26 -7.44 19.43
C PHE A 10 17.86 -7.50 20.02
N SER A 11 17.41 -6.35 20.54
CA SER A 11 16.04 -6.20 21.01
C SER A 11 15.02 -6.41 19.88
N PRO A 12 13.80 -6.88 20.19
CA PRO A 12 12.72 -7.01 19.22
C PRO A 12 12.46 -5.73 18.41
N ASN A 13 12.56 -4.57 19.04
CA ASN A 13 12.35 -3.26 18.40
C ASN A 13 13.40 -2.96 17.32
N ILE A 14 14.68 -3.28 17.56
CA ILE A 14 15.74 -3.12 16.55
C ILE A 14 15.50 -4.04 15.37
N LYS A 15 15.11 -5.31 15.62
CA LYS A 15 14.79 -6.26 14.56
C LYS A 15 13.58 -5.81 13.73
N LEU A 16 12.53 -5.30 14.37
CA LEU A 16 11.37 -4.74 13.68
C LEU A 16 11.74 -3.53 12.81
N ARG A 17 12.63 -2.66 13.29
CA ARG A 17 13.16 -1.54 12.49
C ARG A 17 13.90 -2.04 11.26
N ILE A 18 14.81 -3.01 11.41
CA ILE A 18 15.56 -3.62 10.29
C ILE A 18 14.60 -4.29 9.29
N PHE A 19 13.55 -4.96 9.78
CA PHE A 19 12.53 -5.57 8.94
C PHE A 19 11.78 -4.51 8.12
N ASN A 20 11.37 -3.41 8.76
CA ASN A 20 10.67 -2.32 8.09
C ASN A 20 11.54 -1.62 7.04
N THR A 21 12.83 -1.43 7.31
CA THR A 21 13.74 -0.73 6.38
C THR A 21 14.20 -1.59 5.22
N ASN A 22 14.34 -2.90 5.39
CA ASN A 22 14.92 -3.79 4.36
C ASN A 22 13.89 -4.72 3.73
N VAL A 23 13.13 -5.46 4.54
CA VAL A 23 12.22 -6.48 4.01
C VAL A 23 10.94 -5.84 3.52
N LYS A 24 10.31 -4.99 4.34
CA LYS A 24 9.05 -4.32 3.99
C LYS A 24 9.23 -3.32 2.85
N SER A 25 10.37 -2.62 2.79
CA SER A 25 10.69 -1.68 1.71
C SER A 25 10.80 -2.38 0.35
N VAL A 26 11.53 -3.50 0.30
CA VAL A 26 11.68 -4.34 -0.91
C VAL A 26 10.36 -5.01 -1.27
N LEU A 27 9.62 -5.54 -0.28
CA LEU A 27 8.32 -6.16 -0.50
C LEU A 27 7.32 -5.17 -1.12
N LEU A 28 7.34 -3.91 -0.68
CA LEU A 28 6.44 -2.86 -1.16
C LEU A 28 7.06 -2.02 -2.29
N TYR A 29 8.11 -2.51 -2.94
CA TYR A 29 8.72 -1.80 -4.05
C TYR A 29 7.78 -1.77 -5.26
N GLY A 30 7.52 -0.58 -5.78
CA GLY A 30 6.63 -0.38 -6.93
C GLY A 30 5.16 -0.61 -6.63
N CYS A 31 4.76 -0.69 -5.35
CA CYS A 31 3.37 -0.94 -4.98
C CYS A 31 2.40 0.16 -5.44
N GLU A 32 2.93 1.34 -5.81
CA GLU A 32 2.16 2.46 -6.35
C GLU A 32 1.38 2.10 -7.62
N THR A 33 1.95 1.24 -8.46
CA THR A 33 1.37 0.85 -9.76
C THR A 33 0.62 -0.48 -9.71
N TRP A 34 0.62 -1.14 -8.56
CA TRP A 34 0.00 -2.45 -8.42
C TRP A 34 -1.52 -2.37 -8.50
N LYS A 35 -2.11 -3.42 -9.07
CA LYS A 35 -3.52 -3.71 -8.88
C LYS A 35 -3.71 -4.32 -7.50
N VAL A 36 -4.28 -3.54 -6.58
CA VAL A 36 -4.56 -4.01 -5.22
C VAL A 36 -5.91 -4.74 -5.19
N THR A 37 -5.90 -6.04 -4.92
CA THR A 37 -7.11 -6.83 -4.64
C THR A 37 -7.18 -7.16 -3.16
N LYS A 38 -8.39 -7.45 -2.64
CA LYS A 38 -8.56 -7.89 -1.25
C LYS A 38 -7.70 -9.12 -0.93
N GLU A 39 -7.67 -10.08 -1.85
CA GLU A 39 -6.85 -11.30 -1.73
C GLU A 39 -5.35 -10.99 -1.67
N LEU A 40 -4.85 -10.07 -2.52
CA LEU A 40 -3.44 -9.67 -2.50
C LEU A 40 -3.09 -9.01 -1.16
N MET A 41 -3.94 -8.12 -0.66
CA MET A 41 -3.74 -7.47 0.63
C MET A 41 -3.74 -8.49 1.78
N GLN A 42 -4.66 -9.45 1.77
CA GLN A 42 -4.70 -10.52 2.77
C GLN A 42 -3.45 -11.39 2.73
N LYS A 43 -2.98 -11.78 1.55
CA LYS A 43 -1.73 -12.55 1.39
C LYS A 43 -0.52 -11.78 1.90
N LEU A 44 -0.41 -10.49 1.55
CA LEU A 44 0.67 -9.63 2.04
C LEU A 44 0.62 -9.45 3.55
N GLN A 45 -0.56 -9.22 4.13
CA GLN A 45 -0.72 -9.09 5.57
C GLN A 45 -0.34 -10.38 6.30
N SER A 46 -0.77 -11.53 5.79
CA SER A 46 -0.41 -12.85 6.34
C SER A 46 1.09 -13.09 6.26
N TYR A 47 1.75 -12.71 5.16
CA TYR A 47 3.20 -12.78 5.04
C TYR A 47 3.91 -11.91 6.07
N ILE A 48 3.53 -10.64 6.21
CA ILE A 48 4.10 -9.73 7.21
C ILE A 48 3.89 -10.27 8.63
N ASN A 49 2.68 -10.72 8.96
CA ASN A 49 2.37 -11.28 10.27
C ASN A 49 3.21 -12.53 10.57
N ARG A 50 3.46 -13.38 9.57
CA ARG A 50 4.36 -14.53 9.70
C ARG A 50 5.80 -14.09 9.96
N CYS A 51 6.30 -13.09 9.25
CA CYS A 51 7.63 -12.53 9.49
C CYS A 51 7.74 -11.94 10.89
N ILE A 52 6.76 -11.15 11.34
CA ILE A 52 6.76 -10.56 12.68
C ILE A 52 6.78 -11.65 13.76
N ARG A 53 5.94 -12.68 13.65
CA ARG A 53 5.95 -13.81 14.61
C ARG A 53 7.30 -14.50 14.65
N PHE A 54 7.93 -14.71 13.49
CA PHE A 54 9.28 -15.25 13.41
C PHE A 54 10.33 -14.36 14.10
N LEU A 55 10.23 -13.03 13.93
CA LEU A 55 11.15 -12.07 14.54
C LEU A 55 11.00 -12.00 16.06
N LEU A 56 9.76 -12.05 16.56
CA LEU A 56 9.44 -12.06 17.97
C LEU A 56 9.65 -13.44 18.63
N LYS A 57 10.04 -14.46 17.85
CA LYS A 57 10.22 -15.85 18.29
C LYS A 57 8.98 -16.46 18.93
N ILE A 58 7.79 -15.99 18.54
CA ILE A 58 6.52 -16.56 18.98
C ILE A 58 6.41 -17.95 18.37
N ARG A 59 6.44 -18.97 19.23
CA ARG A 59 6.32 -20.38 18.85
C ARG A 59 5.13 -20.98 19.57
N TRP A 60 4.61 -22.07 19.02
CA TRP A 60 3.68 -22.90 19.77
C TRP A 60 4.31 -23.31 21.11
N PRO A 61 3.60 -23.27 22.25
CA PRO A 61 2.16 -23.12 22.44
C PRO A 61 1.65 -21.66 22.59
N GLU A 62 2.48 -20.64 22.42
CA GLU A 62 2.08 -19.24 22.54
C GLU A 62 1.12 -18.84 21.41
N ASN A 63 -0.16 -18.63 21.74
CA ASN A 63 -1.16 -18.17 20.79
C ASN A 63 -1.45 -16.68 20.98
N ILE A 64 -1.04 -15.85 20.02
CA ILE A 64 -1.25 -14.41 20.02
C ILE A 64 -2.14 -14.02 18.84
N SER A 65 -3.25 -13.36 19.14
CA SER A 65 -4.17 -12.82 18.12
C SER A 65 -3.47 -11.79 17.22
N ASN A 66 -3.91 -11.68 15.96
CA ASN A 66 -3.33 -10.71 15.02
C ASN A 66 -3.48 -9.26 15.53
N GLU A 67 -4.56 -8.96 16.26
CA GLU A 67 -4.79 -7.64 16.86
C GLU A 67 -3.79 -7.32 17.97
N LYS A 68 -3.56 -8.27 18.88
CA LYS A 68 -2.56 -8.12 19.95
C LYS A 68 -1.16 -7.98 19.37
N LEU A 69 -0.83 -8.75 18.31
CA LEU A 69 0.44 -8.63 17.59
C LEU A 69 0.62 -7.22 16.98
N GLY A 70 -0.43 -6.66 16.39
CA GLY A 70 -0.42 -5.29 15.84
C GLY A 70 -0.19 -4.23 16.92
N ARG A 71 -0.86 -4.35 18.07
CA ARG A 71 -0.69 -3.43 19.21
C ARG A 71 0.75 -3.44 19.76
N ILE A 72 1.34 -4.63 19.93
CA ILE A 72 2.71 -4.77 20.46
C ILE A 72 3.75 -4.18 19.50
N THR A 73 3.55 -4.34 18.20
CA THR A 73 4.55 -3.94 17.20
C THR A 73 4.33 -2.54 16.63
N HIS A 74 3.25 -1.87 17.06
CA HIS A 74 2.77 -0.62 16.47
C HIS A 74 2.67 -0.67 14.93
N GLN A 75 2.50 -1.87 14.36
CA GLN A 75 2.32 -2.03 12.92
C GLN A 75 0.83 -2.06 12.62
N THR A 76 0.37 -1.02 11.92
CA THR A 76 -0.96 -1.01 11.32
C THR A 76 -1.04 -1.99 10.15
N LYS A 77 -2.27 -2.30 9.72
CA LYS A 77 -2.53 -3.01 8.46
C LYS A 77 -1.75 -2.36 7.31
N ILE A 78 -1.53 -3.07 6.19
CA ILE A 78 -0.81 -2.53 5.01
C ILE A 78 -1.62 -1.43 4.28
N GLN A 79 -1.91 -0.33 4.97
CA GLN A 79 -2.55 0.88 4.45
C GLN A 79 -1.54 1.73 3.67
N GLN A 80 -0.24 1.55 3.93
CA GLN A 80 0.86 2.25 3.26
C GLN A 80 0.82 2.10 1.72
N ILE A 81 0.31 0.98 1.19
CA ILE A 81 0.16 0.80 -0.26
C ILE A 81 -0.79 1.84 -0.84
N LYS A 82 -1.95 2.04 -0.20
CA LYS A 82 -2.96 3.01 -0.63
C LYS A 82 -2.37 4.42 -0.57
N GLU A 83 -1.76 4.78 0.56
CA GLU A 83 -1.13 6.08 0.74
C GLU A 83 -0.06 6.36 -0.33
N ARG A 84 0.85 5.40 -0.59
CA ARG A 84 1.89 5.51 -1.61
C ARG A 84 1.31 5.67 -3.01
N LYS A 85 0.30 4.86 -3.35
CA LYS A 85 -0.41 4.92 -4.64
C LYS A 85 -1.03 6.31 -4.88
N TRP A 86 -1.69 6.88 -3.88
CA TRP A 86 -2.27 8.22 -4.01
C TRP A 86 -1.23 9.35 -3.99
N LYS A 87 -0.14 9.21 -3.22
CA LYS A 87 1.00 10.14 -3.29
C LYS A 87 1.62 10.15 -4.69
N TRP A 88 1.82 8.98 -5.29
CA TRP A 88 2.33 8.84 -6.64
C TRP A 88 1.38 9.43 -7.68
N LEU A 89 0.08 9.12 -7.60
CA LEU A 89 -0.93 9.72 -8.48
C LEU A 89 -0.85 11.26 -8.43
N GLY A 90 -0.83 11.85 -7.24
CA GLY A 90 -0.73 13.30 -7.09
C GLY A 90 0.58 13.88 -7.61
N HIS A 91 1.69 13.14 -7.52
CA HIS A 91 2.95 13.54 -8.14
C HIS A 91 2.84 13.53 -9.67
N THR A 92 2.28 12.48 -10.25
CA THR A 92 2.09 12.34 -11.70
C THR A 92 1.10 13.38 -12.26
N LEU A 93 0.02 13.69 -11.55
CA LEU A 93 -0.96 14.71 -11.95
C LEU A 93 -0.36 16.12 -12.04
N ARG A 94 0.66 16.40 -11.22
CA ARG A 94 1.35 17.70 -11.18
C ARG A 94 2.50 17.82 -12.18
N LYS A 95 2.83 16.76 -12.93
CA LYS A 95 3.77 16.86 -14.04
C LYS A 95 3.16 17.64 -15.20
N GLU A 96 4.02 18.10 -16.11
CA GLU A 96 3.63 18.70 -17.39
C GLU A 96 2.74 17.76 -18.20
N ASP A 97 1.87 18.32 -19.03
CA ASP A 97 0.93 17.55 -19.86
C ASP A 97 1.63 16.70 -20.94
N GLU A 98 2.84 17.09 -21.32
CA GLU A 98 3.72 16.37 -22.25
C GLU A 98 4.39 15.15 -21.61
N SER A 99 4.42 15.06 -20.28
CA SER A 99 5.03 13.92 -19.59
C SER A 99 4.26 12.63 -19.88
N ILE A 100 4.95 11.65 -20.47
CA ILE A 100 4.42 10.31 -20.77
C ILE A 100 3.67 9.71 -19.56
N SER A 101 4.22 9.87 -18.34
CA SER A 101 3.58 9.34 -17.13
C SER A 101 2.17 9.87 -16.90
N LYS A 102 1.90 11.13 -17.26
CA LYS A 102 0.59 11.79 -17.09
C LYS A 102 -0.37 11.37 -18.20
N GLN A 103 0.13 11.32 -19.44
CA GLN A 103 -0.64 10.83 -20.60
C GLN A 103 -1.12 9.39 -20.41
N VAL A 104 -0.26 8.51 -19.86
CA VAL A 104 -0.60 7.11 -19.58
C VAL A 104 -1.75 6.96 -18.59
N LEU A 105 -1.97 7.92 -17.67
CA LEU A 105 -3.12 7.88 -16.75
C LEU A 105 -4.46 7.98 -17.50
N ASP A 106 -4.47 8.76 -18.58
CA ASP A 106 -5.65 9.02 -19.39
C ASP A 106 -5.80 8.07 -20.57
N TRP A 107 -4.71 7.43 -20.97
CA TRP A 107 -4.70 6.49 -22.08
C TRP A 107 -5.68 5.33 -21.88
N ASN A 108 -6.52 5.12 -22.89
CA ASN A 108 -7.43 3.98 -22.95
C ASN A 108 -7.02 3.12 -24.15
N PRO A 109 -6.47 1.91 -23.92
CA PRO A 109 -6.07 1.04 -25.02
C PRO A 109 -7.31 0.60 -25.82
N GLN A 110 -7.25 0.80 -27.14
CA GLN A 110 -8.31 0.41 -28.06
C GLN A 110 -8.38 -1.11 -28.21
N GLY A 111 -9.58 -1.63 -28.49
CA GLY A 111 -9.83 -3.05 -28.77
C GLY A 111 -10.52 -3.84 -27.65
N ALA A 112 -11.00 -5.03 -28.00
CA ALA A 112 -11.73 -5.90 -27.08
C ALA A 112 -10.81 -6.52 -26.01
N ARG A 113 -11.35 -6.74 -24.81
CA ARG A 113 -10.62 -7.42 -23.73
C ARG A 113 -10.54 -8.91 -24.03
N LYS A 114 -9.32 -9.45 -24.12
CA LYS A 114 -9.10 -10.92 -24.22
C LYS A 114 -9.69 -11.64 -23.00
N ARG A 115 -10.21 -12.86 -23.22
CA ARG A 115 -10.66 -13.76 -22.14
C ARG A 115 -9.50 -14.02 -21.16
N GLY A 116 -9.82 -14.08 -19.87
CA GLY A 116 -8.82 -14.23 -18.79
C GLY A 116 -8.16 -12.92 -18.31
N ARG A 117 -8.31 -11.80 -19.03
CA ARG A 117 -7.78 -10.50 -18.55
C ARG A 117 -8.54 -10.06 -17.30
N PRO A 118 -7.85 -9.69 -16.20
CA PRO A 118 -8.54 -9.27 -14.99
C PRO A 118 -9.50 -8.09 -15.22
N SER A 119 -10.70 -8.13 -14.65
CA SER A 119 -11.76 -7.13 -14.86
C SER A 119 -11.42 -5.75 -14.28
N ILE A 120 -10.81 -5.73 -13.09
CA ILE A 120 -10.34 -4.52 -12.43
C ILE A 120 -8.96 -4.10 -12.97
N THR A 121 -8.85 -2.84 -13.37
CA THR A 121 -7.59 -2.16 -13.73
C THR A 121 -7.17 -1.20 -12.62
N TRP A 122 -5.92 -0.71 -12.66
CA TRP A 122 -5.43 0.30 -11.70
C TRP A 122 -6.31 1.56 -11.69
N ARG A 123 -6.69 2.07 -12.87
CA ARG A 123 -7.60 3.23 -13.03
C ARG A 123 -8.97 2.98 -12.39
N ARG A 124 -9.58 1.81 -12.63
CA ARG A 124 -10.87 1.42 -12.03
C ARG A 124 -10.79 1.30 -10.50
N SER A 125 -9.65 0.86 -9.97
CA SER A 125 -9.41 0.83 -8.52
C SER A 125 -9.42 2.24 -7.94
N ILE A 126 -8.70 3.17 -8.56
CA ILE A 126 -8.66 4.58 -8.11
C ILE A 126 -10.03 5.23 -8.22
N GLU A 127 -10.74 4.98 -9.32
CA GLU A 127 -12.07 5.53 -9.48
C GLU A 127 -13.05 4.98 -8.44
N LYS A 128 -12.94 3.70 -8.07
CA LYS A 128 -13.73 3.13 -6.98
C LYS A 128 -13.40 3.78 -5.64
N GLU A 129 -12.11 3.95 -5.34
CA GLU A 129 -11.63 4.61 -4.13
C GLU A 129 -12.04 6.11 -4.08
N ALA A 130 -12.00 6.79 -5.21
CA ALA A 130 -12.48 8.17 -5.39
C ALA A 130 -13.98 8.29 -5.09
N ARG A 131 -14.78 7.40 -5.68
CA ARG A 131 -16.24 7.35 -5.50
C ARG A 131 -16.62 7.08 -4.05
N SER A 132 -15.84 6.28 -3.32
CA SER A 132 -16.08 6.10 -1.87
C SER A 132 -15.89 7.38 -1.06
N GLN A 133 -15.18 8.38 -1.59
CA GLN A 133 -15.04 9.73 -1.01
C GLN A 133 -16.00 10.74 -1.65
N GLY A 134 -16.96 10.30 -2.45
CA GLY A 134 -17.90 11.17 -3.14
C GLY A 134 -17.29 12.03 -4.25
N LYS A 135 -16.07 11.73 -4.72
CA LYS A 135 -15.37 12.56 -5.73
C LYS A 135 -15.33 11.93 -7.10
N SER A 136 -15.50 12.77 -8.12
CA SER A 136 -15.27 12.37 -9.51
C SER A 136 -13.77 12.39 -9.86
N LEU A 137 -13.39 11.68 -10.94
CA LEU A 137 -12.01 11.73 -11.45
C LEU A 137 -11.61 13.15 -11.89
N LYS A 138 -12.54 13.96 -12.39
CA LYS A 138 -12.28 15.36 -12.78
C LYS A 138 -11.91 16.21 -11.56
N GLU A 139 -12.68 16.09 -10.47
CA GLU A 139 -12.39 16.77 -9.21
C GLU A 139 -11.04 16.33 -8.62
N ILE A 140 -10.70 15.05 -8.72
CA ILE A 140 -9.40 14.55 -8.26
C ILE A 140 -8.25 15.18 -9.05
N LYS A 141 -8.37 15.28 -10.37
CA LYS A 141 -7.36 15.95 -11.19
C LYS A 141 -7.19 17.41 -10.77
N ALA A 142 -8.28 18.13 -10.59
CA ALA A 142 -8.26 19.53 -10.12
C ALA A 142 -7.64 19.65 -8.72
N LEU A 143 -7.96 18.72 -7.82
CA LEU A 143 -7.44 18.68 -6.45
C LEU A 143 -5.94 18.33 -6.41
N GLY A 144 -5.45 17.55 -7.39
CA GLY A 144 -4.05 17.17 -7.54
C GLY A 144 -3.09 18.36 -7.64
N ASN A 145 -3.55 19.50 -8.16
CA ASN A 145 -2.74 20.70 -8.29
C ASN A 145 -2.44 21.36 -6.93
N ASN A 146 -3.36 21.26 -5.97
CA ASN A 146 -3.18 21.83 -4.64
C ASN A 146 -2.57 20.79 -3.68
N ARG A 147 -1.27 20.94 -3.38
CA ARG A 147 -0.53 20.02 -2.50
C ARG A 147 -1.14 19.86 -1.11
N VAL A 148 -1.66 20.95 -0.53
CA VAL A 148 -2.23 20.94 0.83
C VAL A 148 -3.55 20.17 0.84
N ARG A 149 -4.47 20.52 -0.09
CA ARG A 149 -5.75 19.81 -0.24
C ARG A 149 -5.54 18.34 -0.58
N TRP A 150 -4.53 18.02 -1.40
CA TRP A 150 -4.17 16.64 -1.74
C TRP A 150 -3.72 15.83 -0.52
N ARG A 151 -2.87 16.41 0.34
CA ARG A 151 -2.43 15.74 1.57
C ARG A 151 -3.61 15.46 2.52
N ILE A 152 -4.47 16.44 2.74
CA ILE A 152 -5.68 16.29 3.59
C ILE A 152 -6.57 15.17 3.04
N PHE A 153 -6.78 15.15 1.71
CA PHE A 153 -7.58 14.13 1.05
C PHE A 153 -6.98 12.72 1.23
N ILE A 154 -5.67 12.55 1.07
CA ILE A 154 -5.00 11.26 1.30
C ILE A 154 -5.17 10.81 2.75
N SER A 155 -4.96 11.70 3.71
CA SER A 155 -5.12 11.38 5.13
C SER A 155 -6.53 10.89 5.42
N ALA A 156 -7.57 11.61 4.96
CA ALA A 156 -8.96 11.19 5.13
C ALA A 156 -9.25 9.82 4.49
N LEU A 157 -8.76 9.59 3.27
CA LEU A 157 -8.97 8.35 2.52
C LEU A 157 -8.26 7.13 3.13
N CYS A 158 -7.17 7.36 3.89
CA CYS A 158 -6.44 6.32 4.62
C CYS A 158 -6.98 6.08 6.03
N SER A 159 -7.62 7.06 6.67
CA SER A 159 -8.21 6.93 8.01
C SER A 159 -9.56 6.18 8.04
N GLN A 160 -10.32 6.15 6.94
CA GLN A 160 -11.65 5.51 6.89
C GLN A 160 -11.67 3.96 6.87
N GLU A 161 -10.52 3.29 7.07
CA GLU A 161 -10.42 1.83 7.12
C GLU A 161 -10.06 1.31 8.54
N GLU A 162 -10.23 2.16 9.56
CA GLU A 162 -10.19 1.78 10.98
C GLU A 162 -11.43 1.01 11.41
#